data_AF-A0A921F007-F1
#
_entry.id   AF-A0A921F007-F1
#
_cell.length_a   1.000
_cell.length_b   1.000
_cell.length_c   1.000
_cell.angle_alpha   90.00
_cell.angle_beta   90.00
_cell.angle_gamma   90.00
#
_symmetry.space_group_name_H-M   'P 1'
#
loop_
_entity.id
_entity.type
_entity.pdbx_description
1 polymer ?
#
loop_
_entity_poly.entity_id
_entity_poly.type
_entity_poly.pdbx_seq_one_letter_code
_entity_poly.pdbx_strand_id
1 'polypeptide(L)'
;SGAVHYNRLKKLRYATMKPMHAMTIPITKANFKPVKLKAPDRTLLFQQGTGFKVASQEKEALVTTPAFYLTLDNYLQYYSAKDIAKYAPSGLYKSVSGRNVWKPTASVKVRKVTVKGKTTTIDYAKPLKGMPNRKLSKGHYRLKIVHNTKQHHQVFFPDGYTEDATWTTYKVNGKNYYVGESIEIKDYLDE
;
A
#
# COMPACT_ATOMS: atom_id res chain seq x y z
N SER A 1 -6.07 -0.53 -14.43
CA SER A 1 -5.49 -1.83 -14.04
C SER A 1 -4.78 -1.60 -12.72
N GLY A 2 -5.16 -2.28 -11.63
CA GLY A 2 -4.56 -2.08 -10.31
C GLY A 2 -3.69 -3.27 -9.89
N ALA A 3 -2.88 -3.07 -8.86
CA ALA A 3 -1.74 -3.93 -8.54
C ALA A 3 -2.09 -5.43 -8.39
N VAL A 4 -1.26 -6.24 -9.05
CA VAL A 4 -1.37 -7.69 -9.26
C VAL A 4 -0.41 -8.41 -8.30
N HIS A 5 -0.71 -9.63 -7.86
CA HIS A 5 0.16 -10.41 -6.98
C HIS A 5 1.60 -10.64 -7.53
N TYR A 6 2.62 -10.60 -6.65
CA TYR A 6 4.06 -10.74 -6.99
C TYR A 6 4.36 -11.90 -7.95
N ASN A 7 3.83 -13.10 -7.66
CA ASN A 7 4.10 -14.29 -8.48
C ASN A 7 3.51 -14.23 -9.90
N ARG A 8 2.48 -13.41 -10.11
CA ARG A 8 1.90 -13.15 -11.45
C ARG A 8 2.66 -12.04 -12.15
N LEU A 9 3.01 -10.96 -11.44
CA LEU A 9 3.83 -9.86 -11.95
C LEU A 9 5.18 -10.34 -12.50
N LYS A 10 5.91 -11.18 -11.76
CA LYS A 10 7.22 -11.68 -12.23
C LYS A 10 7.18 -12.51 -13.51
N LYS A 11 5.99 -12.97 -13.92
CA LYS A 11 5.76 -13.76 -15.13
C LYS A 11 5.12 -12.95 -16.27
N LEU A 12 4.64 -11.74 -15.98
CA LEU A 12 4.08 -10.84 -17.00
C LEU A 12 5.23 -10.33 -17.87
N ARG A 13 5.26 -10.82 -19.12
CA ARG A 13 6.08 -10.26 -20.19
C ARG A 13 5.19 -9.37 -21.02
N TYR A 14 5.46 -8.07 -21.03
CA TYR A 14 4.86 -7.18 -22.00
C TYR A 14 5.73 -7.23 -23.25
N ALA A 15 5.14 -7.55 -24.41
CA ALA A 15 5.77 -7.26 -25.68
C ALA A 15 5.78 -5.74 -25.82
N THR A 16 6.81 -5.08 -25.30
CA THR A 16 6.97 -3.63 -25.45
C THR A 16 7.62 -3.27 -26.78
N MET A 17 8.15 -4.27 -27.50
CA MET A 17 8.84 -4.09 -28.77
C MET A 17 8.44 -5.17 -29.79
N LYS A 18 7.96 -4.73 -30.96
CA LYS A 18 8.21 -5.41 -32.25
C LYS A 18 9.58 -4.92 -32.75
N PRO A 19 10.28 -5.57 -33.71
CA PRO A 19 11.65 -5.16 -34.07
C PRO A 19 11.70 -3.65 -34.30
N MET A 20 12.41 -2.97 -33.39
CA MET A 20 12.68 -1.52 -33.34
C MET A 20 11.53 -0.54 -33.08
N HIS A 21 10.31 -0.96 -32.76
CA HIS A 21 9.22 -0.01 -32.42
C HIS A 21 8.54 -0.32 -31.08
N ALA A 22 8.45 0.71 -30.23
CA ALA A 22 7.62 0.68 -29.04
C ALA A 22 6.16 0.45 -29.45
N MET A 23 5.54 -0.63 -28.98
CA MET A 23 4.11 -0.84 -29.21
C MET A 23 3.31 0.13 -28.34
N THR A 24 2.89 1.26 -28.91
CA THR A 24 1.94 2.19 -28.29
C THR A 24 0.53 1.67 -28.47
N ILE A 25 -0.05 1.11 -27.41
CA ILE A 25 -1.48 0.75 -27.38
C ILE A 25 -2.23 1.99 -26.87
N PRO A 26 -2.98 2.70 -27.72
CA PRO A 26 -3.67 3.90 -27.30
C PRO A 26 -4.75 3.56 -26.27
N ILE A 27 -4.84 4.37 -25.21
CA ILE A 27 -5.82 4.23 -24.14
C ILE A 27 -7.19 4.70 -24.66
N THR A 28 -7.84 3.85 -25.45
CA THR A 28 -9.19 4.08 -25.99
C THR A 28 -10.18 3.12 -25.35
N LYS A 29 -11.48 3.44 -25.43
CA LYS A 29 -12.55 2.53 -24.98
C LYS A 29 -12.59 1.22 -25.78
N ALA A 30 -12.02 1.19 -26.99
CA ALA A 30 -11.89 -0.01 -27.81
C ALA A 30 -10.86 -0.99 -27.20
N ASN A 31 -9.80 -0.47 -26.59
CA ASN A 31 -8.71 -1.27 -26.02
C ASN A 31 -8.86 -1.47 -24.50
N PHE A 32 -9.56 -0.58 -23.80
CA PHE A 32 -9.65 -0.58 -22.35
C PHE A 32 -11.04 -0.21 -21.85
N LYS A 33 -11.52 -0.95 -20.84
CA LYS A 33 -12.76 -0.65 -20.12
C LYS A 33 -12.44 -0.10 -18.73
N PRO A 34 -13.04 1.02 -18.29
CA PRO A 34 -12.92 1.48 -16.91
C PRO A 34 -13.56 0.46 -15.97
N VAL A 35 -12.85 0.09 -14.92
CA VAL A 35 -13.34 -0.85 -13.89
C VAL A 35 -13.49 -0.11 -12.58
N LYS A 36 -14.72 -0.04 -12.07
CA LYS A 36 -14.98 0.42 -10.71
C LYS A 36 -14.63 -0.70 -9.74
N LEU A 37 -13.65 -0.48 -8.88
CA LEU A 37 -13.26 -1.46 -7.88
C LEU A 37 -14.37 -1.63 -6.84
N LYS A 38 -14.76 -2.88 -6.58
CA LYS A 38 -15.77 -3.20 -5.54
C LYS A 38 -15.29 -2.89 -4.12
N ALA A 39 -13.98 -2.72 -3.91
CA ALA A 39 -13.41 -2.30 -2.65
C ALA A 39 -12.33 -1.23 -2.90
N PRO A 40 -12.54 0.03 -2.47
CA PRO A 40 -11.61 1.12 -2.70
C PRO A 40 -10.24 0.88 -2.02
N ASP A 41 -10.23 0.11 -0.94
CA ASP A 41 -9.03 -0.21 -0.17
C ASP A 41 -7.99 -1.07 -0.92
N ARG A 42 -8.35 -1.66 -2.08
CA ARG A 42 -7.47 -2.59 -2.82
C ARG A 42 -6.27 -1.94 -3.51
N THR A 43 -6.10 -0.63 -3.38
CA THR A 43 -4.95 0.11 -3.90
C THR A 43 -4.13 0.77 -2.81
N LEU A 44 -4.50 0.58 -1.54
CA LEU A 44 -3.94 1.31 -0.41
C LEU A 44 -2.95 0.46 0.37
N LEU A 45 -1.77 1.03 0.64
CA LEU A 45 -0.76 0.44 1.52
C LEU A 45 -1.05 0.88 2.96
N PHE A 46 -1.57 -0.03 3.78
CA PHE A 46 -1.92 0.23 5.17
C PHE A 46 -0.70 0.06 6.05
N GLN A 47 -0.10 1.16 6.44
CA GLN A 47 1.08 1.24 7.29
C GLN A 47 0.68 1.23 8.77
N GLN A 48 1.42 0.51 9.60
CA GLN A 48 1.09 0.36 11.01
C GLN A 48 1.41 1.65 11.79
N GLY A 49 0.44 2.16 12.54
CA GLY A 49 0.62 3.36 13.37
C GLY A 49 -0.44 4.42 13.11
N THR A 50 -0.14 5.66 13.54
CA THR A 50 -1.06 6.81 13.48
C THR A 50 -0.68 7.84 12.43
N GLY A 51 0.46 7.67 11.76
CA GLY A 51 1.05 8.62 10.81
C GLY A 51 2.56 8.42 10.69
N PHE A 52 3.19 9.31 9.93
CA PHE A 52 4.64 9.39 9.78
C PHE A 52 5.32 9.81 11.09
N LYS A 53 6.56 9.33 11.30
CA LYS A 53 7.37 9.62 12.49
C LYS A 53 8.84 9.68 12.08
N VAL A 54 9.63 10.51 12.76
CA VAL A 54 11.09 10.55 12.66
C VAL A 54 11.74 9.57 13.65
N ALA A 55 12.87 8.95 13.26
CA ALA A 55 13.50 7.87 14.01
C ALA A 55 14.19 8.32 15.31
N SER A 56 14.81 9.51 15.30
CA SER A 56 15.25 10.26 16.49
C SER A 56 15.56 11.71 16.08
N GLN A 57 15.82 12.61 17.05
CA GLN A 57 16.29 13.97 16.76
C GLN A 57 17.70 14.01 16.13
N GLU A 58 18.45 12.91 16.19
CA GLU A 58 19.82 12.82 15.64
C GLU A 58 19.88 12.00 14.33
N LYS A 59 18.86 11.18 14.07
CA LYS A 59 18.67 10.44 12.82
C LYS A 59 17.33 10.85 12.26
N GLU A 60 17.34 12.02 11.64
CA GLU A 60 16.17 12.69 11.10
C GLU A 60 15.75 12.03 9.78
N ALA A 61 15.38 10.75 9.80
CA ALA A 61 14.74 10.07 8.67
C ALA A 61 13.39 9.53 9.12
N LEU A 62 12.41 9.53 8.21
CA LEU A 62 11.11 8.94 8.54
C LEU A 62 11.23 7.43 8.77
N VAL A 63 10.50 6.94 9.77
CA VAL A 63 10.49 5.55 10.16
C VAL A 63 9.66 4.74 9.18
N THR A 64 10.29 3.77 8.52
CA THR A 64 9.56 2.75 7.77
C THR A 64 8.84 1.82 8.73
N THR A 65 7.51 1.74 8.63
CA THR A 65 6.68 0.86 9.47
C THR A 65 6.21 -0.36 8.69
N PRO A 66 5.96 -1.52 9.34
CA PRO A 66 5.35 -2.65 8.67
C PRO A 66 3.99 -2.28 8.07
N ALA A 67 3.62 -2.91 6.96
CA ALA A 67 2.39 -2.60 6.26
C ALA A 67 1.70 -3.83 5.70
N PHE A 68 0.45 -3.66 5.29
CA PHE A 68 -0.24 -4.66 4.49
C PHE A 68 -0.95 -4.04 3.29
N TYR A 69 -1.20 -4.88 2.30
CA TYR A 69 -1.81 -4.49 1.04
C TYR A 69 -2.79 -5.58 0.59
N LEU A 70 -3.99 -5.16 0.15
CA LEU A 70 -4.96 -6.04 -0.48
C LEU A 70 -4.85 -5.89 -2.00
N THR A 71 -4.27 -6.88 -2.67
CA THR A 71 -4.12 -6.90 -4.13
C THR A 71 -5.48 -6.99 -4.85
N LEU A 72 -5.52 -6.54 -6.11
CA LEU A 72 -6.73 -6.66 -6.92
C LEU A 72 -7.16 -8.10 -7.16
N ASP A 73 -6.22 -9.05 -7.21
CA ASP A 73 -6.48 -10.46 -7.44
C ASP A 73 -6.72 -11.28 -6.16
N ASN A 74 -7.17 -10.60 -5.10
CA ASN A 74 -7.63 -11.19 -3.84
C ASN A 74 -6.52 -11.94 -3.08
N TYR A 75 -5.33 -11.36 -3.02
CA TYR A 75 -4.31 -11.71 -2.03
C TYR A 75 -4.16 -10.59 -1.01
N LEU A 76 -4.11 -10.98 0.25
CA LEU A 76 -3.69 -10.14 1.34
C LEU A 76 -2.18 -10.35 1.55
N GLN A 77 -1.41 -9.28 1.48
CA GLN A 77 0.03 -9.29 1.56
C GLN A 77 0.49 -8.49 2.77
N TYR A 78 1.44 -9.05 3.53
CA TYR A 78 2.10 -8.40 4.63
C TYR A 78 3.56 -8.13 4.26
N TYR A 79 4.05 -6.96 4.67
CA TYR A 79 5.41 -6.51 4.48
C TYR A 79 6.00 -6.07 5.83
N SER A 80 7.13 -6.65 6.19
CA SER A 80 7.96 -6.17 7.30
C SER A 80 8.55 -4.80 6.96
N ALA A 81 8.91 -4.01 7.97
CA ALA A 81 9.58 -2.72 7.75
C ALA A 81 10.84 -2.88 6.88
N LYS A 82 11.64 -3.93 7.12
CA LYS A 82 12.84 -4.25 6.33
C LYS A 82 12.53 -4.52 4.86
N ASP A 83 11.41 -5.19 4.56
CA ASP A 83 11.05 -5.48 3.17
C ASP A 83 10.48 -4.26 2.45
N ILE A 84 9.78 -3.38 3.15
CA ILE A 84 9.30 -2.10 2.59
C ILE A 84 10.49 -1.19 2.29
N ALA A 85 11.45 -1.06 3.21
CA ALA A 85 12.60 -0.17 3.07
C ALA A 85 13.44 -0.41 1.80
N LYS A 86 13.37 -1.61 1.19
CA LYS A 86 14.05 -1.93 -0.08
C LYS A 86 13.43 -1.25 -1.30
N TYR A 87 12.16 -0.87 -1.22
CA TYR A 87 11.37 -0.33 -2.34
C TYR A 87 10.86 1.07 -2.06
N ALA A 88 10.59 1.35 -0.80
CA ALA A 88 10.00 2.56 -0.28
C ALA A 88 10.65 2.85 1.09
N PRO A 89 11.94 3.26 1.11
CA PRO A 89 12.54 3.78 2.33
C PRO A 89 11.67 4.92 2.86
N SER A 90 11.70 5.16 4.17
CA SER A 90 10.94 6.22 4.82
C SER A 90 9.40 6.09 4.77
N GLY A 91 8.86 5.00 4.19
CA GLY A 91 7.41 4.74 4.19
C GLY A 91 6.59 5.70 3.33
N LEU A 92 7.20 6.38 2.36
CA LEU A 92 6.68 7.56 1.66
C LEU A 92 5.47 7.30 0.73
N TYR A 93 4.96 6.06 0.65
CA TYR A 93 4.04 5.66 -0.42
C TYR A 93 2.67 5.21 0.11
N LYS A 94 1.60 5.81 -0.44
CA LYS A 94 0.21 5.44 -0.14
C LYS A 94 -0.25 4.15 -0.82
N SER A 95 0.51 3.66 -1.80
CA SER A 95 0.17 2.49 -2.60
C SER A 95 1.41 1.72 -3.03
N VAL A 96 1.25 0.42 -3.25
CA VAL A 96 2.29 -0.39 -3.91
C VAL A 96 2.30 0.01 -5.39
N SER A 97 3.29 0.78 -5.79
CA SER A 97 3.45 1.30 -7.15
C SER A 97 4.93 1.34 -7.56
N GLY A 98 5.20 1.48 -8.85
CA GLY A 98 6.55 1.58 -9.41
C GLY A 98 6.93 0.42 -10.34
N ARG A 99 8.07 0.58 -11.03
CA ARG A 99 8.64 -0.44 -11.93
C ARG A 99 9.12 -1.69 -11.19
N ASN A 100 9.33 -1.58 -9.87
CA ASN A 100 9.82 -2.65 -9.02
C ASN A 100 8.66 -3.49 -8.49
N VAL A 101 8.74 -4.80 -8.63
CA VAL A 101 7.75 -5.73 -8.06
C VAL A 101 8.09 -5.99 -6.60
N TRP A 102 7.27 -5.47 -5.67
CA TRP A 102 7.53 -5.60 -4.24
C TRP A 102 7.28 -7.05 -3.78
N LYS A 103 8.28 -7.69 -3.20
CA LYS A 103 8.14 -9.04 -2.65
C LYS A 103 7.56 -8.96 -1.23
N PRO A 104 6.38 -9.55 -0.95
CA PRO A 104 5.82 -9.55 0.40
C PRO A 104 6.58 -10.50 1.32
N THR A 105 6.62 -10.17 2.61
CA THR A 105 7.14 -11.05 3.66
C THR A 105 6.25 -12.29 3.80
N ALA A 106 4.93 -12.10 3.71
CA ALA A 106 3.95 -13.17 3.73
C ALA A 106 2.71 -12.81 2.91
N SER A 107 2.02 -13.81 2.40
CA SER A 107 0.76 -13.60 1.67
C SER A 107 -0.23 -14.74 1.88
N VAL A 108 -1.52 -14.42 1.79
CA VAL A 108 -2.60 -15.41 1.84
C VAL A 108 -3.67 -15.05 0.83
N LYS A 109 -4.25 -16.07 0.19
CA LYS A 109 -5.40 -15.88 -0.69
C LYS A 109 -6.63 -15.54 0.13
N VAL A 110 -7.30 -14.46 -0.26
CA VAL A 110 -8.55 -13.99 0.31
C VAL A 110 -9.70 -14.78 -0.29
N ARG A 111 -10.63 -15.21 0.57
CA ARG A 111 -11.85 -15.91 0.18
C ARG A 111 -12.96 -14.95 -0.22
N LYS A 112 -13.13 -13.87 0.56
CA LYS A 112 -14.21 -12.90 0.36
C LYS A 112 -13.76 -11.52 0.81
N VAL A 113 -14.17 -10.51 0.04
CA VAL A 113 -14.07 -9.10 0.41
C VAL A 113 -15.48 -8.52 0.34
N THR A 114 -15.92 -7.86 1.42
CA THR A 114 -17.22 -7.19 1.49
C THR A 114 -17.01 -5.76 1.94
N VAL A 115 -17.65 -4.81 1.27
CA VAL A 115 -17.66 -3.39 1.67
C VAL A 115 -19.07 -3.01 2.07
N LYS A 116 -19.22 -2.45 3.26
CA LYS A 116 -20.49 -1.90 3.77
C LYS A 116 -20.21 -0.57 4.45
N GLY A 117 -20.72 0.51 3.85
CA GLY A 117 -20.41 1.87 4.29
C GLY A 117 -18.90 2.11 4.35
N LYS A 118 -18.41 2.61 5.49
CA LYS A 118 -16.99 2.87 5.77
C LYS A 118 -16.20 1.63 6.23
N THR A 119 -16.77 0.44 6.10
CA THR A 119 -16.14 -0.81 6.58
C THR A 119 -15.85 -1.76 5.44
N THR A 120 -14.59 -2.18 5.34
CA THR A 120 -14.17 -3.30 4.50
C THR A 120 -13.88 -4.52 5.37
N THR A 121 -14.42 -5.67 4.99
CA THR A 121 -14.21 -6.96 5.64
C THR A 121 -13.52 -7.91 4.69
N ILE A 122 -12.43 -8.52 5.13
CA ILE A 122 -11.57 -9.43 4.36
C ILE A 122 -11.52 -10.76 5.10
N ASP A 123 -12.04 -11.81 4.47
CA ASP A 123 -12.03 -13.19 5.01
C ASP A 123 -10.96 -14.04 4.33
N TYR A 124 -10.17 -14.77 5.11
CA TYR A 124 -9.04 -15.56 4.62
C TYR A 124 -8.75 -16.77 5.50
N ALA A 125 -7.97 -17.73 4.98
CA ALA A 125 -7.87 -19.07 5.57
C ALA A 125 -6.80 -19.22 6.65
N LYS A 126 -5.70 -18.46 6.55
CA LYS A 126 -4.51 -18.62 7.39
C LYS A 126 -4.09 -17.26 7.97
N PRO A 127 -3.69 -17.18 9.25
CA PRO A 127 -3.25 -15.91 9.83
C PRO A 127 -1.93 -15.47 9.16
N LEU A 128 -1.74 -14.17 9.02
CA LEU A 128 -0.46 -13.59 8.61
C LEU A 128 0.27 -13.04 9.84
N LYS A 129 1.46 -13.56 10.15
CA LYS A 129 2.27 -13.07 11.29
C LYS A 129 2.52 -11.57 11.12
N GLY A 130 2.39 -10.80 12.21
CA GLY A 130 2.52 -9.34 12.19
C GLY A 130 1.23 -8.58 11.84
N MET A 131 0.16 -9.27 11.44
CA MET A 131 -1.15 -8.67 11.22
C MET A 131 -2.10 -8.86 12.41
N PRO A 132 -3.07 -7.94 12.63
CA PRO A 132 -4.07 -8.05 13.69
C PRO A 132 -5.16 -9.06 13.30
N ASN A 133 -4.81 -10.32 13.11
CA ASN A 133 -5.73 -11.37 12.66
C ASN A 133 -6.82 -11.63 13.69
N ARG A 134 -8.10 -11.57 13.30
CA ARG A 134 -9.21 -12.07 14.13
C ARG A 134 -9.60 -13.47 13.69
N LYS A 135 -9.40 -14.47 14.54
CA LYS A 135 -9.89 -15.84 14.31
C LYS A 135 -11.40 -15.88 14.55
N LEU A 136 -12.15 -16.47 13.62
CA LEU A 136 -13.59 -16.71 13.77
C LEU A 136 -13.87 -18.19 14.01
N SER A 137 -13.16 -19.06 13.28
CA SER A 137 -13.20 -20.51 13.46
C SER A 137 -11.92 -21.14 12.90
N LYS A 138 -11.81 -22.46 12.92
CA LYS A 138 -10.65 -23.17 12.34
C LYS A 138 -10.57 -22.88 10.85
N GLY A 139 -9.43 -22.34 10.40
CA GLY A 139 -9.24 -22.00 8.99
C GLY A 139 -10.09 -20.83 8.49
N HIS A 140 -10.60 -19.98 9.39
CA HIS A 140 -11.32 -18.76 9.05
C HIS A 140 -10.86 -17.59 9.93
N TYR A 141 -10.18 -16.66 9.28
CA TYR A 141 -9.69 -15.42 9.85
C TYR A 141 -10.29 -14.23 9.11
N ARG A 142 -10.38 -13.10 9.81
CA ARG A 142 -10.99 -11.87 9.31
C ARG A 142 -10.17 -10.64 9.67
N LEU A 143 -10.08 -9.72 8.72
CA LEU A 143 -9.71 -8.33 8.96
C LEU A 143 -10.91 -7.45 8.72
N LYS A 144 -11.19 -6.56 9.67
CA LYS A 144 -12.15 -5.47 9.54
C LYS A 144 -11.36 -4.16 9.49
N ILE A 145 -11.41 -3.48 8.36
CA ILE A 145 -10.85 -2.15 8.14
C ILE A 145 -12.00 -1.16 8.27
N VAL A 146 -11.88 -0.21 9.18
CA VAL A 146 -12.81 0.91 9.34
C VAL A 146 -12.11 2.17 8.88
N HIS A 147 -12.68 2.79 7.84
CA HIS A 147 -12.17 4.00 7.23
C HIS A 147 -12.53 5.20 8.10
N ASN A 148 -11.51 5.90 8.60
CA ASN A 148 -11.69 7.24 9.12
C ASN A 148 -11.40 8.21 7.97
N THR A 149 -12.28 9.17 7.72
CA THR A 149 -12.12 10.13 6.62
C THR A 149 -11.26 11.33 7.01
N LYS A 150 -10.74 11.37 8.24
CA LYS A 150 -9.86 12.45 8.69
C LYS A 150 -8.50 12.32 8.00
N GLN A 151 -8.23 13.29 7.12
CA GLN A 151 -6.90 13.54 6.58
C GLN A 151 -6.08 14.33 7.59
N HIS A 152 -4.80 14.04 7.61
CA HIS A 152 -3.76 14.67 8.41
C HIS A 152 -2.68 15.16 7.45
N HIS A 153 -1.98 16.21 7.88
CA HIS A 153 -0.90 16.84 7.17
C HIS A 153 0.14 17.26 8.18
N GLN A 154 1.42 17.06 7.86
CA GLN A 154 2.54 17.54 8.66
C GLN A 154 3.78 17.65 7.78
N VAL A 155 4.50 18.74 7.97
CA VAL A 155 5.84 18.93 7.40
C VAL A 155 6.87 18.37 8.37
N PHE A 156 7.83 17.64 7.84
CA PHE A 156 8.98 17.09 8.54
C PHE A 156 10.24 17.71 7.96
N PHE A 157 11.25 17.90 8.81
CA PHE A 157 12.57 18.40 8.43
C PHE A 157 13.60 17.30 8.68
N PRO A 158 13.65 16.26 7.84
CA PRO A 158 14.76 15.32 7.83
C PRO A 158 16.06 16.00 7.36
N ASP A 159 17.22 15.47 7.76
CA ASP A 159 18.51 16.09 7.47
C ASP A 159 18.72 16.35 5.96
N GLY A 160 18.84 17.63 5.61
CA GLY A 160 19.15 18.10 4.26
C GLY A 160 17.98 18.27 3.29
N TYR A 161 16.71 18.07 3.71
CA TYR A 161 15.54 18.28 2.86
C TYR A 161 14.24 18.46 3.67
N THR A 162 13.21 19.02 3.05
CA THR A 162 11.89 19.16 3.68
C THR A 162 10.92 18.13 3.10
N GLU A 163 10.14 17.47 3.95
CA GLU A 163 9.14 16.46 3.57
C GLU A 163 7.74 16.93 3.93
N ASP A 164 6.87 17.09 2.94
CA ASP A 164 5.44 17.34 3.13
C ASP A 164 4.69 16.01 3.08
N ALA A 165 4.12 15.61 4.23
CA ALA A 165 3.41 14.36 4.36
C ALA A 165 1.92 14.56 4.60
N THR A 166 1.11 13.80 3.85
CA THR A 166 -0.33 13.70 4.07
C THR A 166 -0.78 12.26 4.27
N TRP A 167 -1.67 12.02 5.23
CA TRP A 167 -2.17 10.68 5.49
C TRP A 167 -3.59 10.65 6.02
N THR A 168 -4.23 9.50 5.92
CA THR A 168 -5.53 9.20 6.49
C THR A 168 -5.39 8.05 7.49
N THR A 169 -6.12 8.09 8.60
CA THR A 169 -6.07 7.04 9.62
C THR A 169 -7.16 5.98 9.42
N TYR A 170 -6.90 4.77 9.90
CA TYR A 170 -7.78 3.62 9.80
C TYR A 170 -7.72 2.80 11.08
N LYS A 171 -8.81 2.09 11.37
CA LYS A 171 -8.82 1.05 12.41
C LYS A 171 -8.90 -0.31 11.75
N VAL A 172 -7.87 -1.14 11.96
CA VAL A 172 -7.81 -2.51 11.44
C VAL A 172 -7.91 -3.46 12.61
N ASN A 173 -9.06 -4.10 12.77
CA ASN A 173 -9.41 -4.89 13.97
C ASN A 173 -9.07 -4.15 15.28
N GLY A 174 -9.34 -2.84 15.32
CA GLY A 174 -9.09 -1.97 16.49
C GLY A 174 -7.68 -1.40 16.60
N LYS A 175 -6.70 -1.92 15.84
CA LYS A 175 -5.32 -1.37 15.79
C LYS A 175 -5.24 -0.19 14.82
N ASN A 176 -4.36 0.77 15.12
CA ASN A 176 -4.15 1.95 14.28
C ASN A 176 -3.32 1.61 13.06
N TYR A 177 -3.81 2.05 11.91
CA TYR A 177 -3.08 2.08 10.65
C TYR A 177 -3.27 3.44 10.00
N TYR A 178 -2.38 3.77 9.07
CA TYR A 178 -2.51 4.93 8.22
C TYR A 178 -2.23 4.56 6.76
N VAL A 179 -2.76 5.36 5.85
CA VAL A 179 -2.43 5.34 4.43
C VAL A 179 -2.08 6.77 4.07
N GLY A 180 -0.87 6.99 3.58
CA GLY A 180 -0.38 8.32 3.29
C GLY A 180 0.83 8.29 2.39
N GLU A 181 1.16 9.45 1.87
CA GLU A 181 2.38 9.68 1.10
C GLU A 181 3.11 10.89 1.67
N SER A 182 4.41 10.93 1.41
CA SER A 182 5.27 12.06 1.75
C SER A 182 6.08 12.38 0.52
N ILE A 183 6.21 13.67 0.24
CA ILE A 183 6.98 14.17 -0.89
C ILE A 183 8.07 15.08 -0.38
N GLU A 184 9.28 14.85 -0.89
CA GLU A 184 10.37 15.81 -0.75
C GLU A 184 9.96 17.08 -1.49
N ILE A 185 9.91 18.18 -0.75
CA ILE A 185 9.74 19.52 -1.31
C ILE A 185 11.11 20.19 -1.30
N LYS A 186 11.54 20.65 -2.48
CA LYS A 186 12.70 21.54 -2.56
C LYS A 186 12.32 22.83 -1.87
N ASP A 187 13.06 23.19 -0.84
CA ASP A 187 13.08 24.57 -0.39
C ASP A 187 13.70 25.39 -1.53
N TYR A 188 12.86 26.10 -2.28
CA TYR A 188 13.32 27.24 -3.06
C TYR A 188 13.75 28.29 -2.04
N LEU A 189 14.98 28.16 -1.53
CA LEU A 189 15.69 29.32 -1.04
C LEU A 189 16.06 30.10 -2.31
N ASP A 190 15.13 30.97 -2.73
CA ASP A 190 15.44 32.06 -3.65
C ASP A 190 16.54 32.92 -2.99
N GLU A 191 17.63 33.08 -3.75
CA GLU A 191 18.76 34.03 -3.71
C GLU A 191 19.19 34.66 -2.36
#